data_AF-A0A5C7T7G8-F1
#
_entry.id   AF-A0A5C7T7G8-F1
#
_cell.length_a   1.000
_cell.length_b   1.000
_cell.length_c   1.000
_cell.angle_alpha   90.00
_cell.angle_beta   90.00
_cell.angle_gamma   90.00
#
_symmetry.space_group_name_H-M   'P 1'
#
loop_
_entity.id
_entity.type
_entity.pdbx_description
1 polymer ?
#
loop_
_entity_poly.entity_id
_entity_poly.type
_entity_poly.pdbx_seq_one_letter_code
_entity_poly.pdbx_strand_id
1 'polypeptide(L)'
;MEIVTLVEISLNRIGTAQGAGGAFRASQSCVVVVEAENADMETIRDAVIRAAEEHGETGALDRLKHEPSHGAGTVVFNIQGENVFYSQVYAECEVFPALRSEGRYFRLKEVKTTARGR
;
A
#
# COMPACT_ATOMS: atom_id res chain seq x y z
N MET A 1 -9.37 -19.32 13.59
CA MET A 1 -9.94 -18.34 12.65
C MET A 1 -9.95 -17.00 13.34
N GLU A 2 -9.48 -15.96 12.68
CA GLU A 2 -9.23 -14.65 13.30
C GLU A 2 -9.53 -13.54 12.30
N ILE A 3 -10.09 -12.42 12.78
CA ILE A 3 -10.25 -11.21 11.97
C ILE A 3 -8.94 -10.44 12.03
N VAL A 4 -8.36 -10.15 10.88
CA VAL A 4 -7.09 -9.43 10.70
C VAL A 4 -7.30 -8.23 9.78
N THR A 5 -6.36 -7.29 9.80
CA THR A 5 -6.31 -6.18 8.84
C THR A 5 -5.36 -6.55 7.72
N LEU A 6 -5.83 -6.50 6.47
CA LEU A 6 -4.98 -6.65 5.29
C LEU A 6 -4.83 -5.31 4.58
N VAL A 7 -3.67 -5.13 3.98
CA VAL A 7 -3.37 -4.03 3.08
C VAL A 7 -3.01 -4.63 1.73
N GLU A 8 -3.81 -4.32 0.71
CA GLU A 8 -3.42 -4.52 -0.68
C GLU A 8 -2.64 -3.30 -1.13
N ILE A 9 -1.39 -3.51 -1.54
CA ILE A 9 -0.44 -2.47 -1.92
C ILE A 9 -0.14 -2.64 -3.40
N SER A 10 -0.54 -1.65 -4.19
CA SER A 10 -0.14 -1.52 -5.59
C SER A 10 1.07 -0.61 -5.68
N LEU A 11 2.26 -1.21 -5.81
CA LEU A 11 3.52 -0.51 -6.07
C LEU A 11 3.60 -0.22 -7.56
N ASN A 12 3.59 1.05 -7.95
CA ASN A 12 3.43 1.44 -9.34
C ASN A 12 4.76 1.62 -10.09
N ARG A 13 5.84 1.94 -9.36
CA ARG A 13 7.10 2.38 -9.98
C ARG A 13 8.33 2.07 -9.11
N ILE A 14 8.48 0.80 -8.78
CA ILE A 14 9.67 0.27 -8.11
C ILE A 14 10.92 0.58 -8.96
N GLY A 15 11.98 1.04 -8.30
CA GLY A 15 13.25 1.48 -8.91
C GLY A 15 13.30 2.98 -9.18
N THR A 16 12.25 3.73 -8.85
CA THR A 16 12.20 5.20 -9.08
C THR A 16 12.42 6.04 -7.82
N ALA A 17 12.57 5.40 -6.65
CA ALA A 17 12.88 6.11 -5.39
C ALA A 17 14.39 6.40 -5.23
N GLN A 18 15.21 6.13 -6.25
CA GLN A 18 16.66 6.32 -6.21
C GLN A 18 17.01 7.81 -6.07
N GLY A 19 17.90 8.13 -5.11
CA GLY A 19 18.50 9.46 -4.98
C GLY A 19 19.46 9.78 -6.12
N ALA A 20 19.96 11.02 -6.17
CA ALA A 20 20.90 11.49 -7.19
C ALA A 20 22.11 10.53 -7.32
N GLY A 21 22.28 9.91 -8.49
CA GLY A 21 23.42 9.03 -8.80
C GLY A 21 23.09 7.55 -9.04
N GLY A 22 21.82 7.13 -8.98
CA GLY A 22 21.39 5.78 -9.31
C GLY A 22 21.41 5.47 -10.81
N ALA A 23 21.80 4.24 -11.19
CA ALA A 23 21.71 3.79 -12.57
C ALA A 23 20.24 3.62 -12.98
N PHE A 24 19.84 4.22 -14.12
CA PHE A 24 18.48 4.13 -14.63
C PHE A 24 18.04 2.66 -14.74
N ARG A 25 17.10 2.25 -13.89
CA ARG A 25 16.40 0.97 -13.97
C ARG A 25 15.01 1.20 -14.55
N ALA A 26 14.56 0.26 -15.38
CA ALA A 26 13.17 0.24 -15.83
C ALA A 26 12.25 0.14 -14.60
N SER A 27 11.29 1.05 -14.48
CA SER A 27 10.31 1.02 -13.40
C SER A 27 9.49 -0.26 -13.49
N GLN A 28 9.32 -0.94 -12.36
CA GLN A 28 8.47 -2.12 -12.26
C GLN A 28 7.24 -1.81 -11.42
N SER A 29 6.14 -2.50 -11.71
CA SER A 29 4.94 -2.47 -10.87
C SER A 29 4.61 -3.85 -10.35
N CYS A 30 4.06 -3.92 -9.15
CA CYS A 30 3.53 -5.16 -8.59
C CYS A 30 2.41 -4.86 -7.58
N VAL A 31 1.58 -5.86 -7.34
CA VAL A 31 0.57 -5.83 -6.28
C VAL A 31 0.92 -6.88 -5.25
N VAL A 32 0.93 -6.49 -3.99
CA VAL A 32 1.15 -7.40 -2.86
C VAL A 32 0.06 -7.22 -1.82
N VAL A 33 -0.22 -8.28 -1.07
CA VAL A 33 -1.17 -8.24 0.06
C VAL A 33 -0.43 -8.67 1.31
N VAL A 34 -0.48 -7.83 2.34
CA VAL A 34 0.23 -8.06 3.61
C VAL A 34 -0.71 -7.89 4.80
N GLU A 35 -0.47 -8.65 5.87
CA GLU A 35 -1.08 -8.38 7.16
C GLU A 35 -0.46 -7.12 7.78
N ALA A 36 -1.33 -6.24 8.29
CA ALA A 36 -0.96 -5.07 9.06
C ALA A 36 -1.51 -5.15 10.48
N GLU A 37 -0.78 -4.57 11.43
CA GLU A 37 -1.19 -4.55 12.84
C GLU A 37 -2.48 -3.76 13.05
N ASN A 38 -2.62 -2.64 12.32
CA ASN A 38 -3.77 -1.76 12.37
C ASN A 38 -3.92 -0.99 11.04
N ALA A 39 -4.94 -0.13 10.97
CA ALA A 39 -5.23 0.69 9.81
C ALA A 39 -4.59 2.09 9.88
N ASP A 40 -3.58 2.29 10.74
CA ASP A 40 -2.94 3.59 10.92
C ASP A 40 -2.00 3.90 9.74
N MET A 41 -1.93 5.18 9.36
CA MET A 41 -1.12 5.62 8.20
C MET A 41 0.35 5.25 8.33
N GLU A 42 0.92 5.29 9.53
CA GLU A 42 2.33 4.93 9.77
C GLU A 42 2.56 3.44 9.52
N THR A 43 1.70 2.57 10.05
CA THR A 43 1.74 1.12 9.82
C THR A 43 1.62 0.77 8.34
N ILE A 44 0.72 1.44 7.61
CA ILE A 44 0.54 1.21 6.17
C ILE A 44 1.77 1.69 5.41
N ARG A 45 2.33 2.85 5.79
CA ARG A 45 3.56 3.38 5.18
C ARG A 45 4.71 2.41 5.35
N ASP A 46 4.91 1.87 6.54
CA ASP A 46 5.99 0.93 6.82
C ASP A 46 5.79 -0.39 6.06
N ALA A 47 4.54 -0.83 5.90
CA ALA A 47 4.20 -1.97 5.05
C ALA A 47 4.55 -1.72 3.57
N VAL A 48 4.31 -0.52 3.05
CA VAL A 48 4.71 -0.11 1.68
C VAL A 48 6.22 -0.10 1.52
N ILE A 49 6.94 0.47 2.48
CA ILE A 49 8.42 0.52 2.45
C ILE A 49 8.99 -0.89 2.42
N ARG A 50 8.54 -1.76 3.35
CA ARG A 50 8.97 -3.16 3.40
C ARG A 50 8.68 -3.89 2.09
N ALA A 51 7.46 -3.74 1.55
CA ALA A 51 7.09 -4.36 0.29
C ALA A 51 7.98 -3.89 -0.87
N ALA A 52 8.29 -2.60 -0.94
CA ALA A 52 9.16 -2.04 -1.97
C ALA A 52 10.60 -2.58 -1.86
N GLU A 53 11.16 -2.63 -0.65
CA GLU A 53 12.50 -3.16 -0.39
C GLU A 53 12.62 -4.65 -0.75
N GLU A 54 11.62 -5.47 -0.39
CA GLU A 54 11.55 -6.89 -0.75
C GLU A 54 11.54 -7.11 -2.27
N HIS A 55 11.00 -6.15 -3.02
CA HIS A 55 10.94 -6.17 -4.48
C HIS A 55 12.12 -5.41 -5.14
N GLY A 56 13.16 -5.09 -4.35
CA GLY A 56 14.41 -4.56 -4.86
C GLY A 56 14.44 -3.06 -5.10
N GLU A 57 13.52 -2.30 -4.51
CA GLU A 57 13.69 -0.85 -4.38
C GLU A 57 14.93 -0.57 -3.52
N THR A 58 15.81 0.28 -4.04
CA THR A 58 17.02 0.71 -3.33
C THR A 58 17.02 2.23 -3.40
N GLY A 59 16.61 2.93 -2.34
CA GLY A 59 16.41 4.37 -2.48
C GLY A 59 15.96 5.09 -1.20
N ALA A 60 15.66 6.38 -1.37
CA ALA A 60 15.30 7.30 -0.30
C ALA A 60 13.81 7.17 0.08
N LEU A 61 13.37 5.96 0.43
CA LEU A 61 11.99 5.70 0.86
C LEU A 61 11.62 6.46 2.16
N ASP A 62 12.60 7.04 2.87
CA ASP A 62 12.40 7.99 3.96
C ASP A 62 11.55 9.19 3.55
N ARG A 63 11.57 9.58 2.27
CA ARG A 63 10.79 10.69 1.74
C ARG A 63 9.40 10.29 1.27
N LEU A 64 9.01 9.03 1.38
CA LEU A 64 7.67 8.56 1.05
C LEU A 64 6.64 9.25 1.95
N LYS A 65 5.68 9.95 1.34
CA LYS A 65 4.68 10.76 2.04
C LYS A 65 3.28 10.35 1.63
N HIS A 66 2.36 10.44 2.58
CA HIS A 66 0.94 10.33 2.29
C HIS A 66 0.49 11.54 1.46
N GLU A 67 -0.24 11.28 0.37
CA GLU A 67 -0.88 12.32 -0.44
C GLU A 67 -2.41 12.18 -0.36
N PRO A 68 -3.17 13.30 -0.40
CA PRO A 68 -4.61 13.24 -0.46
C PRO A 68 -5.08 12.46 -1.69
N SER A 69 -5.90 11.43 -1.47
CA SER A 69 -6.59 10.70 -2.53
C SER A 69 -7.98 11.30 -2.78
N HIS A 70 -8.40 11.34 -4.04
CA HIS A 70 -9.77 11.73 -4.42
C HIS A 70 -10.78 10.58 -4.25
N GLY A 71 -10.33 9.35 -3.96
CA GLY A 71 -11.18 8.18 -3.77
C GLY A 71 -11.40 7.85 -2.29
N ALA A 72 -12.64 7.55 -1.90
CA ALA A 72 -12.95 7.08 -0.56
C ALA A 72 -12.31 5.69 -0.32
N GLY A 73 -11.47 5.57 0.71
CA GLY A 73 -10.93 4.29 1.17
C GLY A 73 -9.57 3.87 0.57
N THR A 74 -9.00 4.66 -0.34
CA THR A 74 -7.65 4.42 -0.88
C THR A 74 -6.63 5.34 -0.21
N VAL A 75 -5.61 4.75 0.41
CA VAL A 75 -4.47 5.49 0.98
C VAL A 75 -3.39 5.57 -0.09
N VAL A 76 -2.88 6.77 -0.36
CA VAL A 76 -1.88 7.00 -1.41
C VAL A 76 -0.57 7.43 -0.79
N PHE A 77 0.51 6.80 -1.21
CA PHE A 77 1.86 7.19 -0.86
C PHE A 77 2.65 7.59 -2.11
N ASN A 78 3.38 8.68 -2.00
CA ASN A 78 4.14 9.20 -3.12
C ASN A 78 5.54 9.67 -2.70
N ILE A 79 6.47 9.58 -3.65
CA ILE A 79 7.84 10.09 -3.53
C ILE A 79 8.30 10.62 -4.87
N GLN A 80 8.62 11.90 -4.94
CA GLN A 80 9.16 12.49 -6.17
C GLN A 80 10.69 12.45 -6.14
N GLY A 81 11.29 12.30 -7.33
CA GLY A 81 12.73 12.50 -7.48
C GLY A 81 13.07 13.97 -7.30
N GLU A 82 14.30 14.29 -6.88
CA GLU A 82 14.71 15.67 -6.61
C GLU A 82 14.53 16.62 -7.81
N ASN A 83 14.66 16.09 -9.04
CA ASN A 83 14.45 16.83 -10.29
C ASN A 83 13.52 16.08 -11.26
N VAL A 84 12.71 15.13 -10.76
CA VAL A 84 11.85 14.29 -11.61
C VAL A 84 10.45 14.24 -11.02
N PHE A 85 9.48 14.64 -11.84
CA PHE A 85 8.06 14.53 -11.53
C PHE A 85 7.45 13.33 -12.23
N TYR A 86 6.98 12.37 -11.44
CA TYR A 86 6.24 11.23 -11.91
C TYR A 86 4.74 11.56 -11.92
N SER A 87 4.08 11.29 -13.04
CA SER A 87 2.62 11.44 -13.17
C SER A 87 1.84 10.42 -12.36
N GLN A 88 2.44 9.25 -12.09
CA GLN A 88 1.86 8.19 -11.29
C GLN A 88 2.39 8.23 -9.86
N VAL A 89 1.48 8.07 -8.90
CA VAL A 89 1.83 7.95 -7.48
C VAL A 89 2.67 6.70 -7.24
N TYR A 90 3.52 6.72 -6.20
CA TYR A 90 4.43 5.61 -5.94
C TYR A 90 3.69 4.33 -5.54
N ALA A 91 2.74 4.45 -4.61
CA ALA A 91 1.93 3.34 -4.14
C ALA A 91 0.48 3.76 -3.86
N GLU A 92 -0.44 2.86 -4.18
CA GLU A 92 -1.85 2.92 -3.82
C GLU A 92 -2.17 1.75 -2.89
N CYS A 93 -2.87 2.03 -1.79
CA CYS A 93 -3.15 1.05 -0.75
C CYS A 93 -4.64 0.96 -0.47
N GLU A 94 -5.17 -0.26 -0.46
CA GLU A 94 -6.52 -0.55 0.02
C GLU A 94 -6.44 -1.32 1.33
N VAL A 95 -6.99 -0.74 2.40
CA VAL A 95 -7.02 -1.35 3.73
C VAL A 95 -8.39 -1.96 3.96
N PHE A 96 -8.43 -3.25 4.31
CA PHE A 96 -9.69 -3.94 4.56
C PHE A 96 -9.59 -5.02 5.63
N PRO A 97 -10.67 -5.26 6.38
CA PRO A 97 -10.75 -6.39 7.29
C PRO A 97 -10.84 -7.70 6.50
N ALA A 98 -10.17 -8.74 6.99
CA ALA A 98 -10.20 -10.08 6.41
C ALA A 98 -10.30 -11.14 7.51
N LEU A 99 -10.82 -12.30 7.17
CA LEU A 99 -10.81 -13.49 8.00
C LEU A 99 -9.64 -14.38 7.61
N ARG A 100 -8.77 -14.71 8.55
CA ARG A 100 -7.69 -15.67 8.38
C ARG A 100 -8.11 -17.05 8.88
N SER A 101 -7.97 -18.06 8.02
CA SER A 101 -8.24 -19.46 8.35
C SER A 101 -7.26 -20.38 7.63
N GLU A 102 -6.45 -21.12 8.39
CA GLU A 102 -5.51 -22.13 7.85
C GLU A 102 -4.61 -21.57 6.72
N GLY A 103 -4.05 -20.37 6.92
CA GLY A 103 -3.19 -19.71 5.92
C GLY A 103 -3.92 -19.10 4.72
N ARG A 104 -5.26 -19.13 4.71
CA ARG A 104 -6.11 -18.50 3.70
C ARG A 104 -6.74 -17.23 4.24
N TYR A 105 -6.94 -16.27 3.35
CA TYR A 105 -7.56 -14.98 3.68
C TYR A 105 -8.88 -14.80 2.92
N PHE A 106 -9.88 -14.30 3.62
CA PHE A 106 -11.19 -13.98 3.07
C PHE A 106 -11.53 -12.54 3.37
N ARG A 107 -11.61 -11.69 2.35
CA ARG A 107 -11.99 -10.28 2.51
C ARG A 107 -13.41 -10.17 3.08
N LEU A 108 -13.57 -9.41 4.16
CA LEU A 108 -14.86 -9.20 4.80
C LEU A 108 -15.60 -8.05 4.12
N LYS A 109 -16.90 -8.24 3.91
CA LYS A 109 -17.82 -7.20 3.45
C LYS A 109 -18.96 -7.10 4.44
N GLU A 110 -19.22 -5.89 4.91
CA GLU A 110 -20.37 -5.62 5.76
C GLU A 110 -21.66 -5.88 4.99
N VAL A 111 -22.60 -6.60 5.61
CA VAL A 111 -23.94 -6.84 5.07
C VAL A 111 -24.93 -6.17 6.02
N LYS A 112 -25.66 -5.17 5.52
CA LYS A 112 -26.74 -4.53 6.28
C LYS A 112 -27.93 -5.48 6.36
N THR A 113 -28.24 -5.99 7.55
CA THR A 113 -29.46 -6.78 7.77
C THR A 113 -30.63 -5.85 8.06
N THR A 114 -31.69 -5.92 7.25
CA THR A 114 -32.95 -5.23 7.52
C THR A 114 -33.74 -5.95 8.61
N ALA A 115 -33.27 -5.87 9.86
CA ALA A 115 -34.13 -6.18 10.99
C ALA A 115 -35.16 -5.04 11.09
N ARG A 116 -36.31 -5.20 10.41
CA ARG A 116 -37.51 -4.43 10.72
C ARG A 116 -37.90 -4.79 12.16
N GLY A 117 -37.43 -4.00 13.12
CA GLY A 117 -38.03 -3.96 14.45
C GLY A 117 -39.51 -3.61 14.28
N ARG A 118 -40.37 -4.52 14.72
CA ARG A 118 -41.77 -4.20 15.05
C ARG A 118 -41.80 -3.67 16.47
#